data_AF-A0A9D5JQ31-F1
#
_entry.id   AF-A0A9D5JQ31-F1
#
_cell.length_a   1.000
_cell.length_b   1.000
_cell.length_c   1.000
_cell.angle_alpha   90.00
_cell.angle_beta   90.00
_cell.angle_gamma   90.00
#
_symmetry.space_group_name_H-M   'P 1'
#
loop_
_entity.id
_entity.type
_entity.pdbx_description
1 polymer ?
#
loop_
_entity_poly.entity_id
_entity_poly.type
_entity_poly.pdbx_seq_one_letter_code
_entity_poly.pdbx_strand_id
1 'polypeptide(L)'
;MHNIIKYIRKILFKSPLWLCFCAGKAAGFLLYASRKKRFIAFKNLKLVFPDKSPGELKFITRRSFEYFGLSLIETLIADRICRDNRVQMKGNFPEKGSILIGIHAGSWELINIFFARKQDFSVLVKRQRSEKLDNKLNELRTDNGLHICFTLKEAIQKLRKGISVGMVVDQGAEKNALMVDFFSHPVPTPKGAVYLAKKNNRKLYPCFGHRRGFFKHTLEIGDPVDLNNTDTEETLRNINAIYENYIRRYPWEYFWWYKRFKHRSDRNVLILSDEKLGHLKQARSLFMFLSKNSKYSLKKKEVVVRYKNSACRLLADLCASFSGKHCLGCGRCMNTVLDSSTSCELRSIYADLVISSGSFSAPANKLFSSYVGAKSVTILRPNFGLNRFTYALIPYHDRLQGKNIVNFTGSLFYPQDVDKKVRACEE
;
A
#
# COMPACT_ATOMS: atom_id res chain seq x y z
N MET A 1 -8.83 -10.79 -27.43
CA MET A 1 -8.51 -9.66 -26.54
C MET A 1 -7.98 -8.42 -27.26
N HIS A 2 -6.99 -8.51 -28.17
CA HIS A 2 -6.48 -7.34 -28.93
C HIS A 2 -7.59 -6.62 -29.73
N ASN A 3 -8.38 -7.37 -30.50
CA ASN A 3 -9.53 -6.82 -31.23
C ASN A 3 -10.56 -6.19 -30.28
N ILE A 4 -10.78 -6.78 -29.11
CA ILE A 4 -11.73 -6.27 -28.10
C ILE A 4 -11.31 -4.88 -27.60
N ILE A 5 -10.04 -4.67 -27.23
CA ILE A 5 -9.57 -3.35 -26.78
C ILE A 5 -9.66 -2.32 -27.91
N LYS A 6 -9.37 -2.71 -29.16
CA LYS A 6 -9.53 -1.84 -30.34
C LYS A 6 -10.98 -1.44 -30.56
N TYR A 7 -11.93 -2.38 -30.48
CA TYR A 7 -13.36 -2.11 -30.58
C TYR A 7 -13.87 -1.24 -29.44
N ILE A 8 -13.49 -1.55 -28.19
CA ILE A 8 -13.83 -0.74 -27.01
C ILE A 8 -13.32 0.69 -27.18
N ARG A 9 -12.05 0.88 -27.60
CA ARG A 9 -11.49 2.22 -27.89
C ARG A 9 -12.33 2.94 -28.94
N LYS A 10 -12.64 2.29 -30.07
CA LYS A 10 -13.43 2.90 -31.17
C LYS A 10 -14.81 3.35 -30.71
N ILE A 11 -15.48 2.55 -29.87
CA ILE A 11 -16.78 2.89 -29.27
C ILE A 11 -16.62 4.08 -28.32
N LEU A 12 -15.77 3.96 -27.29
CA LEU A 12 -15.56 5.00 -26.27
C LEU A 12 -15.15 6.35 -26.87
N PHE A 13 -14.33 6.32 -27.92
CA PHE A 13 -13.86 7.53 -28.57
C PHE A 13 -14.98 8.33 -29.24
N LYS A 14 -15.97 7.65 -29.81
CA LYS A 14 -17.16 8.26 -30.44
C LYS A 14 -18.28 8.55 -29.43
N SER A 15 -18.30 7.86 -28.30
CA SER A 15 -19.33 8.05 -27.27
C SER A 15 -19.23 9.41 -26.57
N PRO A 16 -20.34 9.99 -26.10
CA PRO A 16 -20.32 11.09 -25.14
C PRO A 16 -19.51 10.76 -23.88
N LEU A 17 -18.87 11.77 -23.28
CA LEU A 17 -18.01 11.59 -22.10
C LEU A 17 -18.73 10.98 -20.89
N TRP A 18 -20.05 11.08 -20.80
CA TRP A 18 -20.81 10.49 -19.68
C TRP A 18 -20.85 8.97 -19.77
N LEU A 19 -20.90 8.41 -20.98
CA LEU A 19 -20.75 6.96 -21.19
C LEU A 19 -19.34 6.51 -20.82
N CYS A 20 -18.32 7.30 -21.17
CA CYS A 20 -16.94 7.03 -20.75
C CYS A 20 -16.80 7.06 -19.22
N PHE A 21 -17.45 8.01 -18.56
CA PHE A 21 -17.49 8.07 -17.10
C PHE A 21 -18.15 6.84 -16.49
N CYS A 22 -19.33 6.45 -16.98
CA CYS A 22 -20.04 5.25 -16.53
C CYS A 22 -19.21 3.98 -16.74
N ALA A 23 -18.54 3.85 -17.89
CA ALA A 23 -17.64 2.74 -18.17
C ALA A 23 -16.47 2.69 -17.16
N GLY A 24 -15.87 3.84 -16.84
CA GLY A 24 -14.79 3.90 -15.85
C GLY A 24 -15.25 3.57 -14.43
N LYS A 25 -16.44 4.05 -14.05
CA LYS A 25 -17.09 3.68 -12.78
C LYS A 25 -17.38 2.18 -12.70
N ALA A 26 -17.87 1.58 -13.79
CA ALA A 26 -18.11 0.14 -13.87
C ALA A 26 -16.81 -0.66 -13.77
N ALA A 27 -15.76 -0.25 -14.49
CA ALA A 27 -14.43 -0.88 -14.40
C ALA A 27 -13.88 -0.82 -12.96
N GLY A 28 -14.00 0.34 -12.31
CA GLY A 28 -13.61 0.50 -10.91
C GLY A 28 -14.40 -0.39 -9.95
N PHE A 29 -15.72 -0.51 -10.14
CA PHE A 29 -16.57 -1.41 -9.36
C PHE A 29 -16.15 -2.88 -9.51
N LEU A 30 -15.90 -3.35 -10.75
CA LEU A 30 -15.43 -4.70 -11.01
C LEU A 30 -14.08 -4.99 -10.33
N LEU A 31 -13.15 -4.02 -10.36
CA LEU A 31 -11.88 -4.14 -9.65
C LEU A 31 -12.09 -4.20 -8.13
N TYR A 32 -13.01 -3.39 -7.60
CA TYR A 32 -13.35 -3.34 -6.17
C TYR A 32 -14.02 -4.65 -5.70
N ALA A 33 -14.72 -5.40 -6.56
CA ALA A 33 -15.30 -6.69 -6.18
C ALA A 33 -14.24 -7.67 -5.63
N SER A 34 -12.99 -7.57 -6.11
CA SER A 34 -11.86 -8.39 -5.64
C SER A 34 -11.55 -8.14 -4.15
N ARG A 35 -11.96 -9.09 -3.30
CA ARG A 35 -11.68 -9.09 -1.85
C ARG A 35 -10.18 -8.95 -1.55
N LYS A 36 -9.32 -9.60 -2.34
CA LYS A 36 -7.86 -9.55 -2.18
C LYS A 36 -7.30 -8.15 -2.41
N LYS A 37 -7.72 -7.46 -3.48
CA LYS A 37 -7.26 -6.10 -3.78
C LYS A 37 -7.75 -5.11 -2.72
N ARG A 38 -9.04 -5.19 -2.35
CA ARG A 38 -9.62 -4.38 -1.27
C ARG A 38 -8.87 -4.54 0.04
N PHE A 39 -8.52 -5.78 0.38
CA PHE A 39 -7.76 -6.08 1.60
C PHE A 39 -6.41 -5.38 1.60
N ILE A 40 -5.65 -5.47 0.50
CA ILE A 40 -4.33 -4.81 0.39
C ILE A 40 -4.47 -3.29 0.47
N ALA A 41 -5.43 -2.71 -0.27
CA ALA A 41 -5.66 -1.27 -0.27
C ALA A 41 -6.02 -0.75 1.13
N PHE A 42 -6.96 -1.40 1.81
CA PHE A 42 -7.34 -1.01 3.17
C PHE A 42 -6.17 -1.14 4.14
N LYS A 43 -5.38 -2.22 4.06
CA LYS A 43 -4.22 -2.42 4.95
C LYS A 43 -3.16 -1.32 4.77
N ASN A 44 -2.85 -0.98 3.52
CA ASN A 44 -1.92 0.11 3.22
C ASN A 44 -2.46 1.46 3.71
N LEU A 45 -3.75 1.73 3.50
CA LEU A 45 -4.41 2.94 4.01
C LEU A 45 -4.42 3.00 5.54
N LYS A 46 -4.64 1.87 6.24
CA LYS A 46 -4.64 1.82 7.70
C LYS A 46 -3.24 2.03 8.28
N LEU A 47 -2.20 1.54 7.61
CA LEU A 47 -0.81 1.79 7.96
C LEU A 47 -0.47 3.28 7.83
N VAL A 48 -0.85 3.89 6.70
CA VAL A 48 -0.51 5.28 6.35
C VAL A 48 -1.35 6.32 7.09
N PHE A 49 -2.63 6.02 7.34
CA PHE A 49 -3.59 6.90 8.01
C PHE A 49 -4.18 6.20 9.25
N PRO A 50 -3.37 5.93 10.28
CA PRO A 50 -3.81 5.20 11.46
C PRO A 50 -4.94 5.91 12.21
N ASP A 51 -4.98 7.24 12.18
CA ASP A 51 -5.97 8.07 12.89
C ASP A 51 -7.32 8.17 12.17
N LYS A 52 -7.38 7.81 10.88
CA LYS A 52 -8.64 7.85 10.13
C LYS A 52 -9.61 6.78 10.60
N SER A 53 -10.88 7.16 10.65
CA SER A 53 -11.96 6.24 11.01
C SER A 53 -12.08 5.09 9.98
N PRO A 54 -12.61 3.93 10.38
CA PRO A 54 -12.81 2.83 9.44
C PRO A 54 -13.74 3.21 8.27
N GLY A 55 -14.69 4.12 8.50
CA GLY A 55 -15.60 4.65 7.47
C GLY A 55 -14.84 5.45 6.41
N GLU A 56 -13.98 6.37 6.83
CA GLU A 56 -13.12 7.15 5.93
C GLU A 56 -12.17 6.25 5.14
N LEU A 57 -11.51 5.28 5.80
CA LEU A 57 -10.59 4.36 5.11
C LEU A 57 -11.31 3.51 4.07
N LYS A 58 -12.53 3.05 4.37
CA LYS A 58 -13.39 2.34 3.40
C LYS A 58 -13.83 3.24 2.25
N PHE A 59 -14.17 4.49 2.53
CA PHE A 59 -14.50 5.48 1.51
C PHE A 59 -13.33 5.71 0.57
N ILE A 60 -12.13 6.02 1.09
CA ILE A 60 -10.91 6.20 0.28
C ILE A 60 -10.60 4.92 -0.50
N THR A 61 -10.71 3.75 0.13
CA THR A 61 -10.53 2.46 -0.55
C THR A 61 -11.49 2.32 -1.71
N ARG A 62 -12.79 2.56 -1.56
CA ARG A 62 -13.74 2.45 -2.68
C ARG A 62 -13.42 3.46 -3.78
N ARG A 63 -13.16 4.72 -3.40
CA ARG A 63 -12.88 5.81 -4.35
C ARG A 63 -11.61 5.54 -5.15
N SER A 64 -10.57 4.96 -4.57
CA SER A 64 -9.35 4.65 -5.32
C SER A 64 -9.53 3.64 -6.44
N PHE A 65 -10.43 2.68 -6.28
CA PHE A 65 -10.79 1.76 -7.36
C PHE A 65 -11.63 2.45 -8.43
N GLU A 66 -12.58 3.31 -8.04
CA GLU A 66 -13.36 4.10 -8.98
C GLU A 66 -12.47 5.02 -9.83
N TYR A 67 -11.53 5.73 -9.20
CA TYR A 67 -10.60 6.64 -9.88
C TYR A 67 -9.60 5.91 -10.77
N PHE A 68 -9.10 4.75 -10.35
CA PHE A 68 -8.28 3.93 -11.23
C PHE A 68 -9.08 3.42 -12.45
N GLY A 69 -10.35 3.05 -12.25
CA GLY A 69 -11.26 2.71 -13.36
C GLY A 69 -11.43 3.86 -14.36
N LEU A 70 -11.54 5.09 -13.87
CA LEU A 70 -11.51 6.29 -14.72
C LEU A 70 -10.16 6.46 -15.42
N SER A 71 -9.02 6.21 -14.76
CA SER A 71 -7.69 6.29 -15.37
C SER A 71 -7.56 5.33 -16.56
N LEU A 72 -8.13 4.12 -16.47
CA LEU A 72 -8.14 3.17 -17.58
C LEU A 72 -8.88 3.72 -18.81
N ILE A 73 -10.02 4.38 -18.61
CA ILE A 73 -10.79 4.98 -19.70
C ILE A 73 -10.04 6.18 -20.27
N GLU A 74 -9.51 7.04 -19.41
CA GLU A 74 -8.72 8.20 -19.82
C GLU A 74 -7.52 7.81 -20.68
N THR A 75 -6.82 6.72 -20.36
CA THR A 75 -5.74 6.19 -21.22
C THR A 75 -6.23 5.87 -22.63
N LEU A 76 -7.46 5.35 -22.79
CA LEU A 76 -8.02 4.99 -24.11
C LEU A 76 -8.47 6.21 -24.92
N ILE A 77 -8.83 7.31 -24.25
CA ILE A 77 -9.35 8.54 -24.88
C ILE A 77 -8.44 9.76 -24.65
N ALA A 78 -7.18 9.54 -24.26
CA ALA A 78 -6.25 10.60 -23.85
C ALA A 78 -6.07 11.67 -24.94
N ASP A 79 -5.93 11.24 -26.19
CA ASP A 79 -5.88 12.12 -27.36
C ASP A 79 -7.07 13.09 -27.41
N ARG A 80 -8.30 12.59 -27.21
CA ARG A 80 -9.51 13.41 -27.22
C ARG A 80 -9.50 14.43 -26.07
N ILE A 81 -9.15 13.99 -24.86
CA ILE A 81 -9.07 14.89 -23.68
C ILE A 81 -8.07 16.03 -23.94
N CYS A 82 -6.91 15.73 -24.52
CA CYS A 82 -5.90 16.73 -24.86
C CYS A 82 -6.38 17.68 -25.97
N ARG A 83 -7.00 17.16 -27.05
CA ARG A 83 -7.53 18.00 -28.14
C ARG A 83 -8.65 18.93 -27.70
N ASP A 84 -9.47 18.49 -26.76
CA ASP A 84 -10.56 19.29 -26.17
C ASP A 84 -10.05 20.32 -25.14
N ASN A 85 -8.72 20.52 -24.99
CA ASN A 85 -8.10 21.44 -24.03
C ASN A 85 -8.58 21.27 -22.58
N ARG A 86 -8.81 20.01 -22.17
CA ARG A 86 -9.35 19.67 -20.83
C ARG A 86 -8.28 19.56 -19.74
N VAL A 87 -7.00 19.67 -20.11
CA VAL A 87 -5.86 19.66 -19.20
C VAL A 87 -5.37 21.10 -19.00
N GLN A 88 -5.38 21.56 -17.76
CA GLN A 88 -4.76 22.83 -17.36
C GLN A 88 -3.43 22.54 -16.67
N MET A 89 -2.48 23.47 -16.77
CA MET A 89 -1.16 23.33 -16.15
C MET A 89 -1.04 24.30 -14.97
N LYS A 90 -0.42 23.84 -13.89
CA LYS A 90 0.03 24.65 -12.75
C LYS A 90 1.53 24.45 -12.57
N GLY A 91 2.28 25.54 -12.48
CA GLY A 91 3.74 25.52 -12.46
C GLY A 91 4.35 25.81 -13.83
N ASN A 92 5.68 25.88 -13.88
CA ASN A 92 6.41 26.21 -15.10
C ASN A 92 6.63 24.96 -15.96
N PHE A 93 6.58 25.13 -17.28
CA PHE A 93 6.85 24.02 -18.19
C PHE A 93 8.34 23.63 -18.11
N PRO A 94 8.68 22.34 -17.95
CA PRO A 94 10.08 21.90 -17.83
C PRO A 94 10.90 22.19 -19.08
N GLU A 95 12.18 22.50 -18.88
CA GLU A 95 13.15 22.63 -19.97
C GLU A 95 13.33 21.32 -20.75
N LYS A 96 13.76 21.43 -22.02
CA LYS A 96 14.04 20.28 -22.88
C LYS A 96 15.16 19.41 -22.29
N GLY A 97 15.03 18.09 -22.44
CA GLY A 97 15.99 17.12 -21.91
C GLY A 97 15.94 16.97 -20.38
N SER A 98 14.84 17.37 -19.76
CA SER A 98 14.61 17.17 -18.32
C SER A 98 14.05 15.78 -18.02
N ILE A 99 14.12 15.37 -16.75
CA ILE A 99 13.51 14.13 -16.28
C ILE A 99 12.28 14.50 -15.46
N LEU A 100 11.15 13.91 -15.79
CA LEU A 100 9.88 14.12 -15.10
C LEU A 100 9.56 12.88 -14.28
N ILE A 101 9.34 13.04 -12.98
CA ILE A 101 9.02 11.95 -12.07
C ILE A 101 7.60 12.06 -11.56
N GLY A 102 6.92 10.93 -11.48
CA GLY A 102 5.60 10.83 -10.90
C GLY A 102 5.42 9.52 -10.14
N ILE A 103 4.18 9.29 -9.73
CA ILE A 103 3.75 8.08 -9.03
C ILE A 103 2.54 7.48 -9.75
N HIS A 104 2.20 6.23 -9.46
CA HIS A 104 0.96 5.60 -9.95
C HIS A 104 -0.26 6.21 -9.23
N ALA A 105 -0.54 7.48 -9.54
CA ALA A 105 -1.68 8.23 -9.05
C ALA A 105 -2.28 9.11 -10.14
N GLY A 106 -3.57 9.39 -9.98
CA GLY A 106 -4.27 10.30 -10.88
C GLY A 106 -4.30 9.78 -12.30
N SER A 107 -4.08 10.66 -13.27
CA SER A 107 -4.16 10.38 -14.70
C SER A 107 -2.76 10.32 -15.35
N TRP A 108 -1.83 9.56 -14.75
CA TRP A 108 -0.41 9.56 -15.15
C TRP A 108 -0.16 9.23 -16.64
N GLU A 109 -0.93 8.33 -17.26
CA GLU A 109 -0.80 8.05 -18.71
C GLU A 109 -1.22 9.26 -19.55
N LEU A 110 -2.31 9.96 -19.18
CA LEU A 110 -2.77 11.16 -19.86
C LEU A 110 -1.72 12.28 -19.84
N ILE A 111 -1.01 12.44 -18.72
CA ILE A 111 0.05 13.45 -18.58
C ILE A 111 1.20 13.19 -19.55
N ASN A 112 1.62 11.93 -19.71
CA ASN A 112 2.67 11.59 -20.67
C ASN A 112 2.29 11.99 -22.10
N ILE A 113 1.02 11.77 -22.47
CA ILE A 113 0.46 12.19 -23.75
C ILE A 113 0.40 13.72 -23.86
N PHE A 114 0.03 14.42 -22.80
CA PHE A 114 0.04 15.88 -22.78
C PHE A 114 1.45 16.44 -23.06
N PHE A 115 2.49 15.91 -22.42
CA PHE A 115 3.88 16.34 -22.66
C PHE A 115 4.35 16.04 -24.08
N ALA A 116 4.07 14.84 -24.62
CA ALA A 116 4.45 14.47 -25.99
C ALA A 116 3.86 15.38 -27.08
N ARG A 117 2.72 16.04 -26.80
CA ARG A 117 2.10 17.01 -27.71
C ARG A 117 2.67 18.42 -27.59
N LYS A 118 3.51 18.69 -26.60
CA LYS A 118 4.08 20.01 -26.30
C LYS A 118 5.61 20.05 -26.49
N GLN A 119 6.29 18.92 -26.33
CA GLN A 119 7.72 18.77 -26.56
C GLN A 119 8.08 17.31 -26.91
N ASP A 120 9.27 17.10 -27.47
CA ASP A 120 9.81 15.75 -27.64
C ASP A 120 9.93 15.07 -26.27
N PHE A 121 9.14 14.01 -26.09
CA PHE A 121 8.97 13.36 -24.81
C PHE A 121 9.09 11.85 -24.97
N SER A 122 9.79 11.21 -24.05
CA SER A 122 9.90 9.76 -23.94
C SER A 122 9.40 9.32 -22.58
N VAL A 123 8.83 8.12 -22.48
CA VAL A 123 8.48 7.51 -21.19
C VAL A 123 9.26 6.21 -20.97
N LEU A 124 9.83 6.04 -19.77
CA LEU A 124 10.42 4.77 -19.37
C LEU A 124 9.31 3.84 -18.87
N VAL A 125 9.13 2.71 -19.57
CA VAL A 125 8.09 1.73 -19.24
C VAL A 125 8.67 0.35 -19.05
N LYS A 126 8.03 -0.43 -18.19
CA LYS A 126 8.30 -1.86 -18.07
C LYS A 126 7.38 -2.62 -19.04
N ARG A 127 7.93 -3.64 -19.70
CA ARG A 127 7.12 -4.57 -20.51
C ARG A 127 6.05 -5.24 -19.65
N GLN A 128 4.81 -5.21 -20.12
CA GLN A 128 3.69 -5.87 -19.47
C GLN A 128 3.74 -7.39 -19.71
N ARG A 129 3.19 -8.16 -18.78
CA ARG A 129 3.14 -9.64 -18.90
C ARG A 129 2.33 -10.11 -20.09
N SER A 130 1.27 -9.38 -20.44
CA SER A 130 0.48 -9.67 -21.64
C SER A 130 1.04 -8.85 -22.79
N GLU A 131 1.68 -9.52 -23.74
CA GLU A 131 2.22 -8.90 -24.95
C GLU A 131 1.16 -8.14 -25.73
N LYS A 132 -0.04 -8.70 -25.86
CA LYS A 132 -1.17 -8.05 -26.55
C LYS A 132 -1.60 -6.73 -25.89
N LEU A 133 -1.54 -6.65 -24.55
CA LEU A 133 -1.81 -5.42 -23.81
C LEU A 133 -0.65 -4.44 -23.93
N ASP A 134 0.60 -4.94 -23.82
CA ASP A 134 1.82 -4.14 -23.95
C ASP A 134 1.84 -3.41 -25.30
N ASN A 135 1.68 -4.16 -26.40
CA ASN A 135 1.65 -3.64 -27.75
C ASN A 135 0.56 -2.57 -27.92
N LYS A 136 -0.63 -2.79 -27.33
CA LYS A 136 -1.72 -1.81 -27.47
C LYS A 136 -1.50 -0.54 -26.66
N LEU A 137 -0.94 -0.64 -25.46
CA LEU A 137 -0.56 0.53 -24.66
C LEU A 137 0.56 1.32 -25.37
N ASN A 138 1.52 0.62 -25.95
CA ASN A 138 2.62 1.24 -26.69
C ASN A 138 2.12 1.91 -27.97
N GLU A 139 1.22 1.29 -28.73
CA GLU A 139 0.55 1.91 -29.89
C GLU A 139 -0.17 3.19 -29.48
N LEU A 140 -0.97 3.17 -28.41
CA LEU A 140 -1.66 4.35 -27.88
C LEU A 140 -0.71 5.51 -27.55
N ARG A 141 0.46 5.18 -27.01
CA ARG A 141 1.52 6.15 -26.69
C ARG A 141 2.14 6.72 -27.96
N THR A 142 2.60 5.87 -28.87
CA THR A 142 3.29 6.29 -30.09
C THR A 142 2.36 7.03 -31.07
N ASP A 143 1.07 6.68 -31.13
CA ASP A 143 0.03 7.39 -31.90
C ASP A 143 -0.04 8.89 -31.53
N ASN A 144 0.40 9.25 -30.32
CA ASN A 144 0.39 10.62 -29.80
C ASN A 144 1.79 11.28 -29.80
N GLY A 145 2.75 10.73 -30.54
CA GLY A 145 4.12 11.25 -30.62
C GLY A 145 5.00 10.91 -29.41
N LEU A 146 4.52 10.06 -28.47
CA LEU A 146 5.31 9.67 -27.32
C LEU A 146 6.37 8.64 -27.72
N HIS A 147 7.64 8.93 -27.44
CA HIS A 147 8.71 7.94 -27.52
C HIS A 147 8.66 6.97 -26.34
N ILE A 148 9.11 5.74 -26.58
CA ILE A 148 9.15 4.70 -25.55
C ILE A 148 10.59 4.30 -25.33
N CYS A 149 10.98 4.17 -24.07
CA CYS A 149 12.19 3.49 -23.67
C CYS A 149 11.86 2.36 -22.68
N PHE A 150 12.55 1.24 -22.80
CA PHE A 150 12.41 0.07 -21.93
C PHE A 150 13.58 -0.09 -20.97
N THR A 151 14.69 0.60 -21.25
CA THR A 151 15.92 0.51 -20.47
C THR A 151 16.42 1.90 -20.06
N LEU A 152 17.18 1.95 -18.95
CA LEU A 152 17.85 3.19 -18.54
C LEU A 152 18.87 3.65 -19.60
N LYS A 153 19.48 2.73 -20.36
CA LYS A 153 20.41 3.07 -21.45
C LYS A 153 19.70 3.84 -22.56
N GLU A 154 18.51 3.40 -22.97
CA GLU A 154 17.68 4.12 -23.95
C GLU A 154 17.24 5.48 -23.41
N ALA A 155 16.84 5.56 -22.14
CA ALA A 155 16.51 6.84 -21.51
C ALA A 155 17.68 7.84 -21.55
N ILE A 156 18.91 7.39 -21.27
CA ILE A 156 20.13 8.20 -21.38
C ILE A 156 20.33 8.71 -22.82
N GLN A 157 20.16 7.83 -23.82
CA GLN A 157 20.29 8.22 -25.22
C GLN A 157 19.25 9.28 -25.62
N LYS A 158 18.02 9.20 -25.11
CA LYS A 158 16.98 10.21 -25.34
C LYS A 158 17.36 11.55 -24.69
N LEU A 159 17.79 11.56 -23.43
CA LEU A 159 18.21 12.77 -22.72
C LEU A 159 19.39 13.47 -23.42
N ARG A 160 20.37 12.71 -23.95
CA ARG A 160 21.50 13.27 -24.71
C ARG A 160 21.09 13.97 -26.01
N LYS A 161 19.95 13.57 -26.59
CA LYS A 161 19.35 14.22 -27.77
C LYS A 161 18.44 15.40 -27.41
N GLY A 162 18.37 15.80 -26.13
CA GLY A 162 17.47 16.85 -25.66
C GLY A 162 16.00 16.41 -25.52
N ILE A 163 15.72 15.11 -25.61
CA ILE A 163 14.36 14.55 -25.44
C ILE A 163 14.13 14.34 -23.94
N SER A 164 13.07 14.94 -23.41
CA SER A 164 12.70 14.83 -21.99
C SER A 164 12.18 13.41 -21.68
N VAL A 165 12.41 12.90 -20.46
CA VAL A 165 12.04 11.53 -20.08
C VAL A 165 11.12 11.51 -18.86
N GLY A 166 9.91 10.96 -19.01
CA GLY A 166 8.97 10.67 -17.95
C GLY A 166 9.21 9.31 -17.29
N MET A 167 9.11 9.25 -15.96
CA MET A 167 9.29 8.04 -15.16
C MET A 167 8.28 8.00 -14.01
N VAL A 168 7.71 6.82 -13.75
CA VAL A 168 6.90 6.58 -12.55
C VAL A 168 7.74 5.79 -11.54
N VAL A 169 8.03 6.38 -10.37
CA VAL A 169 9.12 5.92 -9.48
C VAL A 169 8.64 5.55 -8.07
N ASP A 170 7.40 5.10 -7.92
CA ASP A 170 6.87 4.63 -6.64
C ASP A 170 6.80 3.10 -6.49
N GLN A 171 7.27 2.34 -7.47
CA GLN A 171 7.14 0.87 -7.49
C GLN A 171 8.42 0.17 -7.96
N GLY A 172 8.57 -1.11 -7.61
CA GLY A 172 9.53 -2.01 -8.28
C GLY A 172 10.96 -2.04 -7.73
N ALA A 173 11.19 -1.55 -6.52
CA ALA A 173 12.52 -1.42 -5.92
C ALA A 173 12.97 -2.63 -5.07
N GLU A 174 12.67 -3.87 -5.45
CA GLU A 174 13.09 -5.01 -4.61
C GLU A 174 14.60 -5.31 -4.69
N LYS A 175 15.26 -4.98 -5.82
CA LYS A 175 16.71 -5.16 -6.02
C LYS A 175 17.41 -3.81 -6.14
N ASN A 176 18.58 -3.66 -5.49
CA ASN A 176 19.43 -2.47 -5.53
C ASN A 176 18.76 -1.15 -5.12
N ALA A 177 17.68 -1.23 -4.32
CA ALA A 177 17.00 -0.07 -3.78
C ALA A 177 17.63 0.40 -2.47
N LEU A 178 17.38 1.67 -2.14
CA LEU A 178 17.68 2.21 -0.82
C LEU A 178 16.43 2.12 0.06
N MET A 179 16.62 1.84 1.35
CA MET A 179 15.55 1.90 2.32
C MET A 179 15.34 3.35 2.70
N VAL A 180 14.21 3.92 2.28
CA VAL A 180 13.89 5.33 2.51
C VAL A 180 12.48 5.42 3.04
N ASP A 181 12.27 6.32 4.01
CA ASP A 181 10.96 6.50 4.59
C ASP A 181 9.92 6.95 3.56
N PHE A 182 8.75 6.32 3.64
CA PHE A 182 7.54 6.71 2.95
C PHE A 182 6.37 6.49 3.89
N PHE A 183 5.71 7.58 4.27
CA PHE A 183 4.78 7.67 5.38
C PHE A 183 5.37 7.13 6.68
N SER A 184 6.60 7.55 7.01
CA SER A 184 7.34 7.14 8.22
C SER A 184 7.64 5.64 8.32
N HIS A 185 7.54 4.92 7.20
CA HIS A 185 7.93 3.52 7.11
C HIS A 185 9.07 3.36 6.12
N PRO A 186 10.21 2.76 6.52
CA PRO A 186 11.35 2.54 5.63
C PRO A 186 10.96 1.50 4.59
N VAL A 187 10.80 1.92 3.34
CA VAL A 187 10.44 1.06 2.21
C VAL A 187 11.55 1.05 1.15
N PRO A 188 11.71 -0.07 0.40
CA PRO A 188 12.62 -0.08 -0.73
C PRO A 188 12.16 0.95 -1.77
N THR A 189 13.01 1.94 -2.04
CA THR A 189 12.72 3.07 -2.95
C THR A 189 13.67 3.04 -4.16
N PRO A 190 13.17 3.15 -5.41
CA PRO A 190 14.02 3.08 -6.60
C PRO A 190 14.92 4.32 -6.74
N LYS A 191 16.23 4.12 -6.77
CA LYS A 191 17.22 5.19 -6.98
C LYS A 191 17.48 5.58 -8.45
N GLY A 192 16.80 4.92 -9.39
CA GLY A 192 17.08 5.00 -10.83
C GLY A 192 16.94 6.41 -11.41
N ALA A 193 15.91 7.17 -11.01
CA ALA A 193 15.72 8.54 -11.50
C ALA A 193 16.79 9.50 -10.97
N VAL A 194 17.13 9.42 -9.68
CA VAL A 194 18.20 10.24 -9.08
C VAL A 194 19.54 9.95 -9.73
N TYR A 195 19.86 8.66 -9.94
CA TYR A 195 21.08 8.26 -10.65
C TYR A 195 21.10 8.81 -12.08
N LEU A 196 19.99 8.69 -12.81
CA LEU A 196 19.88 9.15 -14.19
C LEU A 196 20.11 10.67 -14.28
N ALA A 197 19.54 11.42 -13.35
CA ALA A 197 19.64 12.87 -13.28
C ALA A 197 21.06 13.34 -12.98
N LYS A 198 21.66 12.85 -11.89
CA LYS A 198 23.03 13.20 -11.48
C LYS A 198 24.05 12.85 -12.56
N LYS A 199 23.96 11.64 -13.14
CA LYS A 199 24.93 11.19 -14.16
C LYS A 199 24.87 11.97 -15.48
N ASN A 200 23.72 12.56 -15.80
CA ASN A 200 23.53 13.27 -17.08
C ASN A 200 23.36 14.78 -16.90
N ASN A 201 23.61 15.30 -15.70
CA ASN A 201 23.43 16.70 -15.32
C ASN A 201 22.04 17.25 -15.73
N ARG A 202 20.98 16.50 -15.40
CA ARG A 202 19.59 16.85 -15.74
C ARG A 202 18.76 17.16 -14.51
N LYS A 203 17.85 18.13 -14.62
CA LYS A 203 16.87 18.45 -13.58
C LYS A 203 15.79 17.38 -13.48
N LEU A 204 15.29 17.17 -12.26
CA LEU A 204 14.20 16.25 -11.92
C LEU A 204 12.95 17.03 -11.50
N TYR A 205 11.88 16.98 -12.31
CA TYR A 205 10.64 17.69 -12.03
C TYR A 205 9.55 16.72 -11.52
N PRO A 206 9.00 16.90 -10.32
CA PRO A 206 7.84 16.15 -9.87
C PRO A 206 6.59 16.61 -10.61
N CYS A 207 5.87 15.67 -11.22
CA CYS A 207 4.70 15.93 -12.06
C CYS A 207 3.53 15.03 -11.66
N PHE A 208 2.37 15.63 -11.41
CA PHE A 208 1.15 14.92 -11.05
C PHE A 208 -0.06 15.43 -11.80
N GLY A 209 -0.95 14.54 -12.20
CA GLY A 209 -2.14 14.88 -12.98
C GLY A 209 -3.35 14.44 -12.19
N HIS A 210 -3.99 15.39 -11.56
CA HIS A 210 -5.16 15.12 -10.73
C HIS A 210 -6.44 15.55 -11.46
N ARG A 211 -7.54 14.90 -11.11
CA ARG A 211 -8.85 15.27 -11.64
C ARG A 211 -9.39 16.46 -10.86
N ARG A 212 -9.89 17.46 -11.58
CA ARG A 212 -10.63 18.61 -11.02
C ARG A 212 -12.14 18.54 -11.27
N GLY A 213 -12.58 17.52 -12.02
CA GLY A 213 -13.98 17.34 -12.37
C GLY A 213 -14.14 16.36 -13.52
N PHE A 214 -15.29 16.44 -14.18
CA PHE A 214 -15.69 15.52 -15.23
C PHE A 214 -14.78 15.59 -16.47
N PHE A 215 -13.84 14.64 -16.56
CA PHE A 215 -12.76 14.61 -17.56
C PHE A 215 -12.09 15.98 -17.73
N LYS A 216 -11.86 16.67 -16.60
CA LYS A 216 -11.07 17.89 -16.52
C LYS A 216 -9.92 17.61 -15.57
N HIS A 217 -8.72 17.98 -15.97
CA HIS A 217 -7.50 17.64 -15.26
C HIS A 217 -6.67 18.88 -15.00
N THR A 218 -5.87 18.81 -13.96
CA THR A 218 -4.79 19.75 -13.67
C THR A 218 -3.50 18.96 -13.62
N LEU A 219 -2.54 19.36 -14.45
CA LEU A 219 -1.15 18.95 -14.37
C LEU A 219 -0.43 19.89 -13.42
N GLU A 220 -0.10 19.40 -12.23
CA GLU A 220 0.77 20.07 -11.27
C GLU A 220 2.23 19.69 -11.56
N ILE A 221 3.03 20.70 -11.92
CA ILE A 221 4.48 20.58 -12.11
C ILE A 221 5.13 21.33 -10.95
N GLY A 222 5.86 20.60 -10.11
CA GLY A 222 6.62 21.21 -9.03
C GLY A 222 7.98 21.70 -9.51
N ASP A 223 8.63 22.50 -8.67
CA ASP A 223 10.01 22.94 -8.87
C ASP A 223 10.98 21.75 -8.95
N PRO A 224 12.11 21.89 -9.67
CA PRO A 224 13.06 20.81 -9.80
C PRO A 224 13.62 20.43 -8.43
N VAL A 225 13.69 19.13 -8.17
CA VAL A 225 14.30 18.58 -6.96
C VAL A 225 15.77 18.99 -6.90
N ASP A 226 16.22 19.46 -5.75
CA ASP A 226 17.63 19.78 -5.54
C ASP A 226 18.47 18.50 -5.54
N LEU A 227 19.46 18.45 -6.43
CA LEU A 227 20.39 17.34 -6.59
C LEU A 227 21.80 17.71 -6.17
N ASN A 228 22.07 18.99 -5.88
CA ASN A 228 23.37 19.50 -5.53
C ASN A 228 23.63 19.21 -4.04
N ASN A 229 24.86 18.78 -3.71
CA ASN A 229 25.34 18.60 -2.34
C ASN A 229 24.49 17.68 -1.41
N THR A 230 23.53 16.94 -1.95
CA THR A 230 22.75 15.94 -1.22
C THR A 230 23.19 14.54 -1.60
N ASP A 231 23.33 13.64 -0.63
CA ASP A 231 23.49 12.22 -0.95
C ASP A 231 22.22 11.66 -1.62
N THR A 232 22.31 10.47 -2.21
CA THR A 232 21.17 9.88 -2.95
C THR A 232 20.00 9.52 -2.03
N GLU A 233 20.26 9.18 -0.77
CA GLU A 233 19.22 8.79 0.17
C GLU A 233 18.37 10.00 0.59
N GLU A 234 19.02 11.12 0.89
CA GLU A 234 18.37 12.39 1.22
C GLU A 234 17.54 12.92 0.04
N THR A 235 18.08 12.87 -1.18
CA THR A 235 17.29 13.22 -2.38
C THR A 235 16.02 12.37 -2.49
N LEU A 236 16.13 11.05 -2.25
CA LEU A 236 14.97 10.15 -2.30
C LEU A 236 13.98 10.41 -1.16
N ARG A 237 14.44 10.80 0.03
CA ARG A 237 13.61 11.20 1.17
C ARG A 237 12.77 12.42 0.80
N ASN A 238 13.39 13.43 0.19
CA ASN A 238 12.70 14.62 -0.32
C ASN A 238 11.68 14.29 -1.41
N ILE A 239 12.03 13.42 -2.36
CA ILE A 239 11.10 12.94 -3.39
C ILE A 239 9.90 12.21 -2.76
N ASN A 240 10.13 11.32 -1.80
CA ASN A 240 9.05 10.63 -1.09
C ASN A 240 8.16 11.62 -0.33
N ALA A 241 8.72 12.65 0.32
CA ALA A 241 7.94 13.69 0.99
C ALA A 241 7.01 14.46 0.02
N ILE A 242 7.48 14.76 -1.19
CA ILE A 242 6.65 15.36 -2.25
C ILE A 242 5.48 14.42 -2.61
N TYR A 243 5.76 13.11 -2.74
CA TYR A 243 4.72 12.10 -3.02
C TYR A 243 3.72 11.97 -1.88
N GLU A 244 4.19 11.96 -0.64
CA GLU A 244 3.32 11.95 0.53
C GLU A 244 2.38 13.15 0.56
N ASN A 245 2.89 14.35 0.28
CA ASN A 245 2.06 15.55 0.23
C ASN A 245 0.97 15.42 -0.86
N TYR A 246 1.31 14.97 -2.06
CA TYR A 246 0.32 14.71 -3.11
C TYR A 246 -0.74 13.70 -2.65
N ILE A 247 -0.31 12.57 -2.08
CA ILE A 247 -1.21 11.50 -1.64
C ILE A 247 -2.09 11.95 -0.46
N ARG A 248 -1.60 12.80 0.43
CA ARG A 248 -2.41 13.37 1.53
C ARG A 248 -3.51 14.29 0.99
N ARG A 249 -3.22 15.09 -0.04
CA ARG A 249 -4.20 15.96 -0.72
C ARG A 249 -5.24 15.16 -1.51
N TYR A 250 -4.79 14.11 -2.22
CA TYR A 250 -5.64 13.32 -3.13
C TYR A 250 -5.56 11.81 -2.84
N PRO A 251 -5.96 11.34 -1.64
CA PRO A 251 -5.74 9.95 -1.24
C PRO A 251 -6.53 8.97 -2.09
N TRP A 252 -7.67 9.34 -2.67
CA TRP A 252 -8.41 8.47 -3.59
C TRP A 252 -7.77 8.35 -4.97
N GLU A 253 -6.72 9.09 -5.31
CA GLU A 253 -6.08 8.97 -6.62
C GLU A 253 -4.91 8.00 -6.64
N TYR A 254 -4.36 7.64 -5.48
CA TYR A 254 -3.21 6.74 -5.40
C TYR A 254 -3.60 5.27 -5.57
N PHE A 255 -2.73 4.50 -6.24
CA PHE A 255 -2.93 3.09 -6.49
C PHE A 255 -2.63 2.22 -5.23
N TRP A 256 -3.59 2.19 -4.31
CA TRP A 256 -3.43 1.58 -2.98
C TRP A 256 -3.29 0.05 -2.94
N TRP A 257 -3.69 -0.73 -3.97
CA TRP A 257 -3.55 -2.20 -3.92
C TRP A 257 -2.23 -2.72 -4.50
N TYR A 258 -1.25 -1.83 -4.76
CA TYR A 258 0.14 -2.23 -4.93
C TYR A 258 0.80 -2.53 -3.58
N LYS A 259 1.68 -3.53 -3.53
CA LYS A 259 2.29 -4.01 -2.27
C LYS A 259 3.55 -3.22 -1.88
N ARG A 260 3.51 -1.88 -1.96
CA ARG A 260 4.67 -0.99 -1.66
C ARG A 260 5.30 -1.28 -0.29
N PHE A 261 4.46 -1.50 0.73
CA PHE A 261 4.89 -1.71 2.10
C PHE A 261 5.26 -3.17 2.45
N LYS A 262 5.22 -4.10 1.49
CA LYS A 262 5.47 -5.54 1.76
C LYS A 262 6.89 -5.79 2.30
N HIS A 263 7.86 -5.07 1.75
CA HIS A 263 9.28 -5.27 2.02
C HIS A 263 9.87 -4.18 2.93
N ARG A 264 9.03 -3.45 3.66
CA ARG A 264 9.52 -2.50 4.66
C ARG A 264 10.37 -3.20 5.71
N SER A 265 11.37 -2.51 6.26
CA SER A 265 12.28 -3.09 7.27
C SER A 265 11.74 -3.01 8.69
N ASP A 266 10.62 -2.32 8.94
CA ASP A 266 9.99 -2.24 10.27
C ASP A 266 8.73 -3.11 10.40
N ARG A 267 8.39 -3.51 11.62
CA ARG A 267 7.12 -4.20 11.94
C ARG A 267 6.57 -3.71 13.27
N ASN A 268 5.26 -3.49 13.33
CA ASN A 268 4.54 -3.09 14.53
C ASN A 268 3.97 -4.34 15.21
N VAL A 269 4.38 -4.57 16.46
CA VAL A 269 3.89 -5.66 17.31
C VAL A 269 3.03 -5.07 18.41
N LEU A 270 1.77 -5.50 18.47
CA LEU A 270 0.84 -5.15 19.54
C LEU A 270 0.76 -6.29 20.54
N ILE A 271 1.01 -6.00 21.81
CA ILE A 271 0.77 -6.92 22.92
C ILE A 271 -0.52 -6.51 23.62
N LEU A 272 -1.45 -7.45 23.76
CA LEU A 272 -2.67 -7.27 24.52
C LEU A 272 -2.51 -7.88 25.91
N SER A 273 -2.66 -7.05 26.94
CA SER A 273 -2.51 -7.44 28.34
C SER A 273 -3.88 -7.62 29.02
N ASP A 274 -3.97 -8.60 29.90
CA ASP A 274 -5.08 -8.82 30.83
C ASP A 274 -4.72 -8.44 32.28
N GLU A 275 -3.70 -7.59 32.46
CA GLU A 275 -3.16 -7.13 33.75
C GLU A 275 -2.51 -8.23 34.61
N LYS A 276 -2.48 -9.49 34.16
CA LYS A 276 -1.76 -10.57 34.84
C LYS A 276 -0.28 -10.54 34.49
N LEU A 277 0.57 -10.30 35.50
CA LEU A 277 2.02 -10.17 35.32
C LEU A 277 2.66 -11.39 34.62
N GLY A 278 2.22 -12.62 34.94
CA GLY A 278 2.73 -13.83 34.31
C GLY A 278 2.46 -13.87 32.79
N HIS A 279 1.24 -13.54 32.38
CA HIS A 279 0.84 -13.50 30.97
C HIS A 279 1.59 -12.40 30.21
N LEU A 280 1.72 -11.21 30.81
CA LEU A 280 2.45 -10.10 30.22
C LEU A 280 3.94 -10.43 30.04
N LYS A 281 4.56 -11.07 31.03
CA LYS A 281 5.96 -11.53 30.93
C LYS A 281 6.14 -12.50 29.76
N GLN A 282 5.27 -13.50 29.59
CA GLN A 282 5.35 -14.44 28.45
C GLN A 282 5.25 -13.72 27.10
N ALA A 283 4.28 -12.80 26.95
CA ALA A 283 4.12 -12.04 25.70
C ALA A 283 5.33 -11.15 25.40
N ARG A 284 5.91 -10.52 26.44
CA ARG A 284 7.14 -9.73 26.33
C ARG A 284 8.35 -10.59 25.98
N SER A 285 8.49 -11.78 26.57
CA SER A 285 9.57 -12.71 26.25
C SER A 285 9.50 -13.19 24.80
N LEU A 286 8.30 -13.47 24.29
CA LEU A 286 8.12 -13.75 22.86
C LEU A 286 8.53 -12.56 21.99
N PHE A 287 8.12 -11.33 22.35
CA PHE A 287 8.55 -10.14 21.63
C PHE A 287 10.08 -9.98 21.63
N MET A 288 10.75 -10.19 22.76
CA MET A 288 12.21 -10.12 22.87
C MET A 288 12.89 -11.19 22.01
N PHE A 289 12.36 -12.41 22.01
CA PHE A 289 12.82 -13.47 21.12
C PHE A 289 12.71 -13.06 19.65
N LEU A 290 11.54 -12.56 19.23
CA LEU A 290 11.32 -12.09 17.86
C LEU A 290 12.25 -10.92 17.51
N SER A 291 12.46 -9.98 18.43
CA SER A 291 13.32 -8.81 18.19
C SER A 291 14.80 -9.19 18.02
N LYS A 292 15.27 -10.25 18.69
CA LYS A 292 16.65 -10.74 18.57
C LYS A 292 16.88 -11.57 17.31
N ASN A 293 15.85 -12.30 16.85
CA ASN A 293 15.97 -13.26 15.75
C ASN A 293 15.42 -12.73 14.41
N SER A 294 14.71 -11.60 14.40
CA SER A 294 14.12 -11.05 13.19
C SER A 294 15.08 -10.10 12.45
N LYS A 295 15.05 -10.15 11.11
CA LYS A 295 15.67 -9.14 10.24
C LYS A 295 14.93 -7.78 10.24
N TYR A 296 13.77 -7.69 10.89
CA TYR A 296 12.96 -6.48 10.93
C TYR A 296 13.20 -5.70 12.23
N SER A 297 13.19 -4.37 12.15
CA SER A 297 13.11 -3.50 13.32
C SER A 297 11.69 -3.58 13.91
N LEU A 298 11.56 -4.16 15.10
CA LEU A 298 10.26 -4.36 15.74
C LEU A 298 9.92 -3.19 16.67
N LYS A 299 8.76 -2.56 16.45
CA LYS A 299 8.19 -1.53 17.32
C LYS A 299 7.08 -2.16 18.16
N LYS A 300 7.23 -2.13 19.48
CA LYS A 300 6.25 -2.68 20.44
C LYS A 300 5.27 -1.60 20.88
N LYS A 301 3.99 -1.95 20.95
CA LYS A 301 2.98 -1.23 21.73
C LYS A 301 2.23 -2.22 22.63
N GLU A 302 1.92 -1.83 23.86
CA GLU A 302 1.17 -2.64 24.81
C GLU A 302 -0.16 -1.94 25.11
N VAL A 303 -1.26 -2.70 25.10
CA VAL A 303 -2.60 -2.18 25.40
C VAL A 303 -3.28 -3.11 26.39
N VAL A 304 -3.83 -2.53 27.46
CA VAL A 304 -4.63 -3.26 28.44
C VAL A 304 -6.03 -3.47 27.87
N VAL A 305 -6.49 -4.71 27.87
CA VAL A 305 -7.82 -5.09 27.36
C VAL A 305 -8.83 -4.99 28.49
N ARG A 306 -9.82 -4.11 28.33
CA ARG A 306 -10.98 -4.03 29.23
C ARG A 306 -12.27 -4.33 28.45
N TYR A 307 -13.11 -5.19 29.02
CA TYR A 307 -14.45 -5.48 28.51
C TYR A 307 -15.47 -4.64 29.28
N LYS A 308 -16.58 -4.28 28.63
CA LYS A 308 -17.63 -3.46 29.29
C LYS A 308 -18.19 -4.12 30.55
N ASN A 309 -18.32 -5.45 30.54
CA ASN A 309 -18.79 -6.28 31.63
C ASN A 309 -18.47 -7.76 31.36
N SER A 310 -18.75 -8.64 32.32
CA SER A 310 -18.52 -10.08 32.24
C SER A 310 -19.31 -10.76 31.11
N ALA A 311 -20.54 -10.34 30.84
CA ALA A 311 -21.33 -10.85 29.72
C ALA A 311 -20.69 -10.51 28.36
N CYS A 312 -20.18 -9.28 28.20
CA CYS A 312 -19.44 -8.87 27.01
C CYS A 312 -18.14 -9.67 26.83
N ARG A 313 -17.49 -10.08 27.93
CA ARG A 313 -16.34 -10.97 27.87
C ARG A 313 -16.74 -12.32 27.24
N LEU A 314 -17.84 -12.94 27.67
CA LEU A 314 -18.31 -14.21 27.07
C LEU A 314 -18.70 -14.03 25.60
N LEU A 315 -19.41 -12.95 25.27
CA LEU A 315 -19.77 -12.61 23.90
C LEU A 315 -18.54 -12.44 22.99
N ALA A 316 -17.42 -11.98 23.53
CA ALA A 316 -16.20 -11.83 22.76
C ALA A 316 -15.64 -13.17 22.24
N ASP A 317 -15.73 -14.26 23.02
CA ASP A 317 -15.32 -15.61 22.57
C ASP A 317 -16.15 -16.04 21.35
N LEU A 318 -17.48 -15.79 21.41
CA LEU A 318 -18.40 -16.08 20.32
C LEU A 318 -18.05 -15.25 19.07
N CYS A 319 -17.90 -13.93 19.22
CA CYS A 319 -17.52 -13.06 18.11
C CYS A 319 -16.16 -13.44 17.50
N ALA A 320 -15.17 -13.81 18.33
CA ALA A 320 -13.84 -14.20 17.89
C ALA A 320 -13.88 -15.50 17.06
N SER A 321 -14.73 -16.45 17.44
CA SER A 321 -14.92 -17.73 16.74
C SER A 321 -15.34 -17.53 15.28
N PHE A 322 -16.18 -16.53 14.99
CA PHE A 322 -16.66 -16.23 13.64
C PHE A 322 -15.83 -15.15 12.90
N SER A 323 -14.98 -14.41 13.60
CA SER A 323 -14.21 -13.31 13.01
C SER A 323 -13.18 -13.76 11.98
N GLY A 324 -13.07 -13.03 10.87
CA GLY A 324 -12.13 -13.36 9.79
C GLY A 324 -11.91 -12.23 8.80
N LYS A 325 -11.51 -12.56 7.56
CA LYS A 325 -11.15 -11.58 6.52
C LYS A 325 -12.29 -10.61 6.14
N HIS A 326 -13.54 -11.00 6.37
CA HIS A 326 -14.72 -10.15 6.13
C HIS A 326 -14.89 -9.05 7.21
N CYS A 327 -14.23 -9.17 8.36
CA CYS A 327 -14.27 -8.20 9.45
C CYS A 327 -13.35 -6.99 9.22
N LEU A 328 -12.58 -6.97 8.13
CA LEU A 328 -11.61 -5.93 7.84
C LEU A 328 -12.26 -4.53 7.88
N GLY A 329 -11.74 -3.66 8.75
CA GLY A 329 -12.27 -2.32 8.94
C GLY A 329 -13.72 -2.24 9.48
N CYS A 330 -14.32 -3.35 9.92
CA CYS A 330 -15.69 -3.36 10.44
C CYS A 330 -15.76 -2.80 11.87
N GLY A 331 -14.94 -3.36 12.77
CA GLY A 331 -14.83 -2.90 14.16
C GLY A 331 -16.07 -3.12 15.04
N ARG A 332 -17.23 -3.49 14.48
CA ARG A 332 -18.51 -3.64 15.21
C ARG A 332 -18.38 -4.56 16.43
N CYS A 333 -17.99 -5.82 16.25
CA CYS A 333 -17.86 -6.76 17.36
C CYS A 333 -16.93 -6.24 18.46
N MET A 334 -15.80 -5.64 18.06
CA MET A 334 -14.81 -5.07 18.98
C MET A 334 -15.41 -3.90 19.79
N ASN A 335 -16.12 -2.98 19.14
CA ASN A 335 -16.79 -1.85 19.79
C ASN A 335 -17.98 -2.29 20.68
N THR A 336 -18.60 -3.42 20.36
CA THR A 336 -19.69 -3.98 21.16
C THR A 336 -19.17 -4.51 22.49
N VAL A 337 -18.07 -5.28 22.47
CA VAL A 337 -17.60 -6.04 23.65
C VAL A 337 -16.56 -5.31 24.50
N LEU A 338 -15.68 -4.50 23.89
CA LEU A 338 -14.65 -3.76 24.61
C LEU A 338 -15.18 -2.44 25.14
N ASP A 339 -14.63 -1.95 26.25
CA ASP A 339 -14.95 -0.62 26.74
C ASP A 339 -14.56 0.48 25.72
N SER A 340 -15.08 1.69 25.92
CA SER A 340 -14.86 2.79 25.00
C SER A 340 -13.39 3.21 24.90
N SER A 341 -12.64 3.09 26.00
CA SER A 341 -11.22 3.48 26.06
C SER A 341 -10.35 2.52 25.26
N THR A 342 -10.38 1.23 25.58
CA THR A 342 -9.67 0.16 24.85
C THR A 342 -10.09 0.14 23.38
N SER A 343 -11.38 0.26 23.08
CA SER A 343 -11.87 0.29 21.70
C SER A 343 -11.31 1.49 20.92
N CYS A 344 -11.29 2.68 21.52
CA CYS A 344 -10.77 3.88 20.87
C CYS A 344 -9.26 3.76 20.61
N GLU A 345 -8.50 3.32 21.60
CA GLU A 345 -7.06 3.12 21.45
C GLU A 345 -6.72 2.07 20.39
N LEU A 346 -7.38 0.90 20.39
CA LEU A 346 -7.13 -0.11 19.38
C LEU A 346 -7.43 0.41 17.97
N ARG A 347 -8.49 1.22 17.81
CA ARG A 347 -8.82 1.80 16.51
C ARG A 347 -7.79 2.78 15.99
N SER A 348 -6.96 3.43 16.81
CA SER A 348 -5.88 4.30 16.32
C SER A 348 -4.58 3.55 16.03
N ILE A 349 -4.52 2.24 16.31
CA ILE A 349 -3.31 1.43 16.12
C ILE A 349 -3.35 0.67 14.79
N TYR A 350 -2.19 0.62 14.12
CA TYR A 350 -1.88 -0.38 13.12
C TYR A 350 -0.85 -1.37 13.69
N ALA A 351 -1.09 -2.67 13.51
CA ALA A 351 -0.17 -3.75 13.89
C ALA A 351 -0.01 -4.76 12.74
N ASP A 352 1.19 -5.32 12.59
CA ASP A 352 1.42 -6.48 11.72
C ASP A 352 1.25 -7.80 12.46
N LEU A 353 1.54 -7.79 13.75
CA LEU A 353 1.49 -8.93 14.64
C LEU A 353 0.79 -8.53 15.94
N VAL A 354 -0.14 -9.36 16.39
CA VAL A 354 -0.84 -9.18 17.67
C VAL A 354 -0.55 -10.39 18.55
N ILE A 355 -0.02 -10.15 19.74
CA ILE A 355 0.32 -11.17 20.74
C ILE A 355 -0.63 -11.02 21.92
N SER A 356 -1.19 -12.13 22.37
CA SER A 356 -1.95 -12.23 23.62
C SER A 356 -1.51 -13.46 24.39
N SER A 357 -1.62 -13.44 25.71
CA SER A 357 -1.44 -14.62 26.55
C SER A 357 -2.69 -14.84 27.43
N GLY A 358 -3.10 -16.11 27.54
CA GLY A 358 -4.26 -16.53 28.30
C GLY A 358 -5.58 -16.35 27.57
N SER A 359 -6.62 -16.99 28.11
CA SER A 359 -7.96 -16.98 27.51
C SER A 359 -8.61 -15.60 27.56
N PHE A 360 -8.27 -14.72 28.50
CA PHE A 360 -8.94 -13.43 28.67
C PHE A 360 -8.70 -12.44 27.51
N SER A 361 -7.45 -12.30 27.06
CA SER A 361 -7.04 -11.34 26.02
C SER A 361 -7.12 -11.92 24.59
N ALA A 362 -7.21 -13.25 24.46
CA ALA A 362 -7.26 -13.94 23.17
C ALA A 362 -8.43 -13.53 22.25
N PRO A 363 -9.67 -13.30 22.73
CA PRO A 363 -10.77 -12.83 21.88
C PRO A 363 -10.49 -11.44 21.28
N ALA A 364 -10.01 -10.50 22.10
CA ALA A 364 -9.64 -9.17 21.66
C ALA A 364 -8.52 -9.22 20.60
N ASN A 365 -7.52 -10.10 20.78
CA ASN A 365 -6.49 -10.35 19.77
C ASN A 365 -7.12 -10.76 18.44
N LYS A 366 -7.99 -11.77 18.48
CA LYS A 366 -8.56 -12.32 17.27
C LYS A 366 -9.47 -11.34 16.53
N LEU A 367 -10.27 -10.56 17.28
CA LEU A 367 -11.12 -9.51 16.74
C LEU A 367 -10.28 -8.37 16.13
N PHE A 368 -9.27 -7.89 16.84
CA PHE A 368 -8.42 -6.80 16.38
C PHE A 368 -7.56 -7.20 15.18
N SER A 369 -6.89 -8.35 15.24
CA SER A 369 -6.08 -8.86 14.11
C SER A 369 -6.92 -9.07 12.84
N SER A 370 -8.17 -9.51 12.97
CA SER A 370 -9.11 -9.60 11.84
C SER A 370 -9.55 -8.23 11.32
N TYR A 371 -9.67 -7.23 12.21
CA TYR A 371 -10.03 -5.87 11.87
C TYR A 371 -8.93 -5.14 11.07
N VAL A 372 -7.65 -5.29 11.43
CA VAL A 372 -6.51 -4.66 10.72
C VAL A 372 -5.84 -5.55 9.67
N GLY A 373 -6.12 -6.86 9.67
CA GLY A 373 -5.46 -7.82 8.79
C GLY A 373 -4.03 -8.16 9.24
N ALA A 374 -3.81 -8.26 10.56
CA ALA A 374 -2.55 -8.66 11.19
C ALA A 374 -2.44 -10.19 11.31
N LYS A 375 -1.21 -10.68 11.47
CA LYS A 375 -0.94 -12.02 12.01
C LYS A 375 -1.31 -12.01 13.50
N SER A 376 -1.83 -13.12 14.00
CA SER A 376 -2.29 -13.27 15.39
C SER A 376 -1.59 -14.43 16.06
N VAL A 377 -1.04 -14.18 17.24
CA VAL A 377 -0.38 -15.18 18.08
C VAL A 377 -1.05 -15.21 19.44
N THR A 378 -1.48 -16.38 19.86
CA THR A 378 -1.96 -16.61 21.23
C THR A 378 -0.96 -17.50 21.97
N ILE A 379 -0.66 -17.16 23.21
CA ILE A 379 0.09 -17.98 24.14
C ILE A 379 -0.93 -18.56 25.13
N LEU A 380 -0.80 -19.85 25.43
CA LEU A 380 -1.79 -20.64 26.18
C LEU A 380 -3.11 -20.84 25.42
N ARG A 381 -3.92 -21.78 25.93
CA ARG A 381 -5.19 -22.18 25.31
C ARG A 381 -6.30 -21.13 25.54
N PRO A 382 -6.96 -20.62 24.48
CA PRO A 382 -8.16 -19.80 24.58
C PRO A 382 -9.42 -20.67 24.69
N ASN A 383 -10.56 -20.02 24.97
CA ASN A 383 -11.86 -20.70 25.10
C ASN A 383 -12.51 -21.07 23.75
N PHE A 384 -11.85 -20.83 22.62
CA PHE A 384 -12.33 -21.12 21.27
C PHE A 384 -11.22 -21.73 20.41
N GLY A 385 -11.56 -22.15 19.18
CA GLY A 385 -10.66 -22.93 18.33
C GLY A 385 -9.28 -22.27 18.08
N LEU A 386 -8.20 -23.01 18.33
CA LEU A 386 -6.83 -22.57 18.06
C LEU A 386 -6.56 -22.34 16.56
N ASN A 387 -7.29 -23.02 15.68
CA ASN A 387 -7.25 -22.83 14.22
C ASN A 387 -7.63 -21.41 13.77
N ARG A 388 -8.18 -20.58 14.67
CA ARG A 388 -8.50 -19.18 14.40
C ARG A 388 -7.26 -18.29 14.41
N PHE A 389 -6.19 -18.67 15.10
CA PHE A 389 -4.95 -17.88 15.19
C PHE A 389 -3.98 -18.22 14.07
N THR A 390 -3.08 -17.28 13.76
CA THR A 390 -1.98 -17.56 12.83
C THR A 390 -0.99 -18.54 13.46
N TYR A 391 -0.66 -18.35 14.73
CA TYR A 391 0.09 -19.30 15.54
C TYR A 391 -0.47 -19.37 16.96
N ALA A 392 -0.35 -20.55 17.58
CA ALA A 392 -0.68 -20.79 18.97
C ALA A 392 0.53 -21.40 19.66
N LEU A 393 1.07 -20.71 20.66
CA LEU A 393 2.17 -21.20 21.48
C LEU A 393 1.56 -21.88 22.70
N ILE A 394 1.73 -23.19 22.79
CA ILE A 394 1.08 -24.03 23.80
C ILE A 394 2.14 -24.77 24.62
N PRO A 395 1.99 -24.87 25.96
CA PRO A 395 2.88 -25.70 26.75
C PRO A 395 2.86 -27.17 26.32
N TYR A 396 4.02 -27.82 26.29
CA TYR A 396 4.14 -29.21 25.84
C TYR A 396 3.25 -30.19 26.62
N HIS A 397 3.01 -29.92 27.92
CA HIS A 397 2.17 -30.76 28.78
C HIS A 397 0.69 -30.79 28.37
N ASP A 398 0.20 -29.82 27.61
CA ASP A 398 -1.17 -29.80 27.08
C ASP A 398 -1.36 -30.80 25.92
N ARG A 399 -0.28 -31.37 25.38
CA ARG A 399 -0.25 -32.40 24.32
C ARG A 399 -1.08 -32.07 23.07
N LEU A 400 -1.24 -30.79 22.75
CA LEU A 400 -1.96 -30.35 21.56
C LEU A 400 -1.06 -30.41 20.31
N GLN A 401 -1.65 -30.80 19.18
CA GLN A 401 -1.00 -30.83 17.87
C GLN A 401 -1.84 -30.14 16.81
N GLY A 402 -1.20 -29.44 15.88
CA GLY A 402 -1.87 -28.75 14.80
C GLY A 402 -0.88 -27.98 13.92
N LYS A 403 -1.28 -27.66 12.69
CA LYS A 403 -0.42 -26.98 11.70
C LYS A 403 0.07 -25.60 12.16
N ASN A 404 -0.69 -24.94 13.03
CA ASN A 404 -0.39 -23.62 13.57
C ASN A 404 -0.01 -23.67 15.06
N ILE A 405 0.19 -24.85 15.65
CA ILE A 405 0.55 -25.02 17.05
C ILE A 405 2.06 -25.19 17.17
N VAL A 406 2.66 -24.39 18.04
CA VAL A 406 4.07 -24.47 18.42
C VAL A 406 4.11 -24.83 19.90
N ASN A 407 4.65 -26.00 20.21
CA ASN A 407 4.80 -26.43 21.59
C ASN A 407 6.10 -25.89 22.19
N PHE A 408 6.07 -25.50 23.46
CA PHE A 408 7.25 -25.08 24.22
C PHE A 408 7.34 -25.79 25.56
N THR A 409 8.55 -25.99 26.07
CA THR A 409 8.82 -26.60 27.37
C THR A 409 9.08 -25.54 28.43
N GLY A 410 8.81 -25.86 29.70
CA GLY A 410 9.00 -24.92 30.80
C GLY A 410 8.01 -23.75 30.78
N SER A 411 8.45 -22.60 31.25
CA SER A 411 7.67 -21.37 31.28
C SER A 411 8.30 -20.39 30.29
N LEU A 412 7.51 -19.77 29.41
CA LEU A 412 7.98 -18.91 28.30
C LEU A 412 8.61 -17.59 28.78
N PHE A 413 9.32 -17.59 29.90
CA PHE A 413 9.97 -16.44 30.50
C PHE A 413 11.33 -16.17 29.85
N TYR A 414 12.02 -17.19 29.32
CA TYR A 414 13.32 -17.00 28.69
C TYR A 414 13.26 -17.23 27.17
N PRO A 415 13.98 -16.42 26.36
CA PRO A 415 14.02 -16.59 24.90
C PRO A 415 14.51 -17.97 24.45
N GLN A 416 15.29 -18.68 25.27
CA GLN A 416 15.81 -20.02 24.98
C GLN A 416 14.75 -21.15 25.04
N ASP A 417 13.57 -20.87 25.61
CA ASP A 417 12.52 -21.89 25.82
C ASP A 417 11.63 -22.08 24.57
N VAL A 418 11.90 -21.34 23.49
CA VAL A 418 11.14 -21.39 22.24
C VAL A 418 11.78 -22.39 21.28
N ASP A 419 11.12 -23.51 21.04
CA ASP A 419 11.58 -24.59 20.17
C ASP A 419 11.95 -24.10 18.75
N LYS A 420 12.96 -24.72 18.12
CA LYS A 420 13.58 -24.30 16.84
C LYS A 420 12.59 -24.19 15.66
N LYS A 421 11.35 -24.66 15.81
CA LYS A 421 10.25 -24.57 14.83
C LYS A 421 9.67 -23.16 14.61
N VAL A 422 10.04 -22.13 15.40
CA VAL A 422 9.55 -20.75 15.18
C VAL A 422 10.13 -20.06 13.94
N ARG A 423 11.15 -20.65 13.30
CA ARG A 423 11.71 -20.14 12.02
C ARG A 423 10.68 -20.01 10.89
N ALA A 424 9.54 -20.73 10.95
CA ALA A 424 8.46 -20.61 9.97
C ALA A 424 7.58 -19.33 10.12
N CYS A 425 7.76 -18.53 11.18
CA CYS A 425 7.06 -17.25 11.35
C CYS A 425 7.69 -16.09 10.57
N GLU A 426 8.90 -16.30 10.03
CA GLU A 426 9.77 -15.28 9.42
C GLU A 426 9.39 -14.92 7.96
N GLU A 427 8.55 -15.74 7.30
CA GLU A 427 7.98 -15.51 5.96
C GLU A 427 6.56 -14.92 6.02
#